data_AF-A0A1Q8SZI6-F1
#
_entry.id   AF-A0A1Q8SZI6-F1
#
_cell.length_a   1.000
_cell.length_b   1.000
_cell.length_c   1.000
_cell.angle_alpha   90.00
_cell.angle_beta   90.00
_cell.angle_gamma   90.00
#
_symmetry.space_group_name_H-M   'P 1'
#
loop_
_entity.id
_entity.type
_entity.pdbx_description
1 polymer ?
#
loop_
_entity_poly.entity_id
_entity_poly.type
_entity_poly.pdbx_seq_one_letter_code
_entity_poly.pdbx_strand_id
1 'polypeptide(L)' 'MGGFVATLRGQRCTAADHRNAALDLARRVYGERVNVRADYLRPSDVTAGVRHRYHVTHQGSRA' A
#
# COMPACT_ATOMS: atom_id res chain seq x y z
N MET A 1 0.24 1.08 21.61
CA MET A 1 0.14 1.89 20.38
C MET A 1 0.59 1.03 19.21
N GLY A 2 -0.33 0.27 18.61
CA GLY A 2 -0.02 -0.54 17.42
C GLY A 2 -0.38 0.26 16.18
N GLY A 3 0.58 0.47 15.28
CA GLY A 3 0.36 1.08 13.98
C GLY A 3 0.85 0.17 12.87
N PHE A 4 0.29 0.30 11.68
CA PHE A 4 0.73 -0.43 10.50
C PHE A 4 1.75 0.40 9.74
N VAL A 5 2.75 -0.27 9.17
CA VAL A 5 3.76 0.34 8.31
C VAL A 5 3.60 -0.23 6.91
N ALA A 6 3.42 0.65 5.92
CA ALA A 6 3.50 0.31 4.51
C ALA A 6 4.86 0.71 3.94
N THR A 7 5.37 -0.04 2.98
CA THR A 7 6.64 0.24 2.29
C THR A 7 6.48 0.17 0.78
N LEU A 8 7.02 1.16 0.05
CA LEU A 8 6.93 1.25 -1.41
C LEU A 8 8.10 2.09 -1.94
N ARG A 9 8.86 1.55 -2.91
CA ARG A 9 10.02 2.23 -3.53
C ARG A 9 10.99 2.86 -2.51
N GLY A 10 11.30 2.13 -1.44
CA GLY A 10 12.20 2.59 -0.37
C GLY A 10 11.59 3.59 0.62
N GLN A 11 10.37 4.08 0.37
CA GLN A 11 9.63 4.96 1.27
C GLN A 11 8.75 4.15 2.23
N ARG A 12 8.37 4.79 3.35
CA ARG A 12 7.51 4.20 4.37
C ARG A 12 6.41 5.16 4.80
N CYS A 13 5.26 4.63 5.17
CA CYS A 13 4.17 5.39 5.78
C CYS A 13 3.57 4.58 6.92
N THR A 14 3.16 5.27 7.99
CA THR A 14 2.54 4.68 9.15
C THR A 14 1.12 5.18 9.33
N ALA A 15 0.17 4.31 9.62
CA ALA A 15 -1.19 4.68 9.96
C ALA A 15 -1.80 3.71 10.99
N ALA A 16 -2.95 4.08 11.55
CA ALA A 16 -3.71 3.21 12.45
C ALA A 16 -4.29 1.97 11.75
N ASP A 17 -4.45 2.04 10.43
CA ASP A 17 -4.97 0.97 9.58
C ASP A 17 -4.01 0.66 8.43
N HIS A 18 -3.84 -0.62 8.10
CA HIS A 18 -2.90 -1.07 7.07
C HIS A 18 -3.24 -0.57 5.66
N ARG A 19 -4.53 -0.46 5.33
CA ARG A 19 -4.98 0.03 4.04
C ARG A 19 -4.73 1.53 3.92
N ASN A 20 -4.97 2.28 4.98
CA ASN A 20 -4.69 3.72 4.99
C ASN A 20 -3.19 3.99 4.84
N ALA A 21 -2.33 3.25 5.56
CA ALA A 21 -0.88 3.36 5.39
C ALA A 21 -0.44 3.08 3.94
N ALA A 22 -1.04 2.06 3.30
CA ALA A 22 -0.76 1.71 1.91
C ALA A 22 -1.28 2.78 0.93
N LEU A 23 -2.49 3.29 1.13
CA LEU A 23 -3.09 4.32 0.28
C LEU A 23 -2.33 5.65 0.36
N ASP A 24 -2.01 6.10 1.57
CA ASP A 24 -1.28 7.34 1.78
C ASP A 24 0.11 7.27 1.15
N LEU A 25 0.79 6.13 1.30
CA LEU A 25 2.08 5.91 0.66
C LEU A 25 1.96 5.85 -0.87
N ALA A 26 0.94 5.17 -1.40
CA ALA A 26 0.70 5.12 -2.84
C ALA A 26 0.46 6.51 -3.42
N ARG A 27 -0.33 7.35 -2.73
CA ARG A 27 -0.59 8.74 -3.15
C ARG A 27 0.64 9.63 -3.09
N ARG A 28 1.53 9.42 -2.11
CA ARG A 28 2.83 10.13 -2.04
C ARG A 28 3.75 9.77 -3.22
N VAL A 29 3.74 8.50 -3.63
CA VAL A 29 4.65 8.00 -4.69
C VAL A 29 4.10 8.28 -6.10
N TYR A 30 2.79 8.15 -6.31
CA TYR A 30 2.16 8.18 -7.63
C TYR A 30 1.17 9.34 -7.84
N GLY A 31 0.91 10.17 -6.83
CA GLY A 31 -0.08 11.25 -6.87
C GLY A 31 -1.46 10.83 -6.38
N GLU A 32 -2.37 11.79 -6.19
CA GLU A 32 -3.66 11.55 -5.51
C GLU A 32 -4.64 10.64 -6.26
N ARG A 33 -4.48 10.51 -7.58
CA ARG A 33 -5.38 9.76 -8.48
C ARG A 33 -5.09 8.26 -8.53
N VAL A 34 -4.71 7.69 -7.39
CA VAL A 34 -4.49 6.26 -7.20
C VAL A 34 -5.34 5.74 -6.06
N ASN A 35 -5.63 4.44 -6.13
CA ASN A 35 -6.26 3.69 -5.05
C ASN A 35 -5.48 2.39 -4.84
N VAL A 36 -5.77 1.69 -3.75
CA VAL A 36 -5.16 0.40 -3.42
C VAL A 36 -6.24 -0.66 -3.29
N ARG A 37 -5.99 -1.83 -3.87
CA ARG A 37 -6.82 -3.03 -3.70
C ARG A 37 -6.02 -4.11 -3.00
N ALA A 38 -6.66 -4.88 -2.13
CA ALA A 38 -6.03 -6.01 -1.49
C ALA A 38 -5.54 -7.00 -2.56
N ASP A 39 -4.32 -7.49 -2.38
CA ASP A 39 -3.68 -8.47 -3.25
C ASP A 39 -3.25 -9.68 -2.39
N TYR A 40 -3.07 -10.83 -3.04
CA TYR A 40 -2.68 -12.06 -2.35
C TYR A 40 -1.23 -11.98 -1.92
N LEU A 41 -0.93 -12.45 -0.71
CA LEU A 41 0.45 -12.60 -0.25
C LEU A 41 1.17 -13.62 -1.12
N ARG A 42 2.35 -13.25 -1.61
CA ARG A 42 3.28 -14.18 -2.25
C ARG A 42 4.11 -14.87 -1.17
N PRO A 43 4.66 -16.08 -1.44
CA PRO A 43 5.56 -16.75 -0.50
C PRO A 43 6.72 -15.87 -0.03
N SER A 44 7.30 -15.07 -0.94
CA SER A 44 8.36 -14.11 -0.63
C SER A 44 7.93 -13.01 0.35
N ASP A 45 6.67 -12.58 0.29
CA ASP A 45 6.13 -11.55 1.18
C ASP A 45 6.04 -12.09 2.60
N VAL A 46 5.59 -13.34 2.74
CA VAL A 46 5.50 -14.03 4.03
C VAL A 46 6.90 -14.19 4.64
N THR A 47 7.89 -14.63 3.85
CA THR A 47 9.28 -14.72 4.31
C THR A 47 9.84 -13.36 4.74
N ALA A 48 9.40 -12.26 4.11
CA ALA A 48 9.77 -10.90 4.49
C ALA A 48 8.95 -10.34 5.67
N GLY A 49 8.07 -11.14 6.30
CA GLY A 49 7.23 -10.73 7.42
C GLY A 49 6.06 -9.82 7.03
N VAL A 50 5.73 -9.71 5.75
CA VAL A 50 4.61 -8.89 5.26
C VAL A 50 3.29 -9.58 5.59
N ARG A 51 2.40 -8.83 6.24
CA ARG A 51 1.07 -9.32 6.64
C ARG A 51 -0.05 -8.93 5.67
N HIS A 52 0.15 -7.87 4.89
CA HIS A 52 -0.83 -7.37 3.93
C HIS A 52 -0.12 -6.90 2.66
N ARG A 53 -0.65 -7.29 1.49
CA ARG A 53 -0.18 -6.84 0.18
C ARG A 53 -1.29 -6.07 -0.52
N TYR A 54 -0.90 -5.01 -1.22
CA TYR A 54 -1.82 -4.15 -1.96
C TYR A 54 -1.33 -3.92 -3.38
N HIS A 55 -2.26 -4.01 -4.34
CA HIS A 55 -2.05 -3.60 -5.72
C HIS A 55 -2.48 -2.13 -5.88
N VAL A 56 -1.59 -1.29 -6.41
CA VAL A 56 -1.90 0.10 -6.72
C VAL A 56 -2.65 0.15 -8.05
N THR A 57 -3.84 0.70 -8.05
CA THR A 57 -4.65 0.92 -9.24
C THR A 57 -4.71 2.40 -9.57
N HIS A 58 -4.42 2.77 -10.82
CA HIS A 58 -4.66 4.12 -11.31
C HIS A 58 -6.14 4.30 -11.61
N GLN A 59 -6.74 5.38 -11.10
CA GLN A 59 -8.04 5.81 -11.58
C GLN A 59 -7.83 6.41 -12.97
N GLY A 60 -7.97 5.59 -14.00
CA GLY A 60 -8.03 6.10 -15.37
C GLY A 60 -9.16 7.13 -15.45
N SER A 61 -8.87 8.32 -16.00
CA SER A 61 -9.92 9.19 -16.51
C SER A 61 -10.68 8.37 -17.55
N ARG A 62 -11.78 7.73 -17.16
CA ARG A 62 -12.79 7.31 -18.13
C ARG A 62 -13.47 8.62 -18.55
N ALA A 63 -12.97 9.19 -19.64
CA ALA A 63 -13.64 10.26 -20.37
C ALA A 63 -14.94 9.72 -20.98
#